data_AF-A0A9E0X6M3-F1
#
_entry.id   AF-A0A9E0X6M3-F1
#
_cell.length_a   1.000
_cell.length_b   1.000
_cell.length_c   1.000
_cell.angle_alpha   90.00
_cell.angle_beta   90.00
_cell.angle_gamma   90.00
#
_symmetry.space_group_name_H-M   'P 1'
#
loop_
_entity.id
_entity.type
_entity.pdbx_description
1 polymer ?
#
loop_
_entity_poly.entity_id
_entity_poly.type
_entity_poly.pdbx_seq_one_letter_code
_entity_poly.pdbx_strand_id
1 'polypeptide(L)' 'MSPVLLSLAATVAAYLLGSLSFAVIVSRAMGLSDPRTYGSKNPGATNVLRSGSKAAAAVTLLFDALKGWLPVVLVRWF' A
#
# COMPACT_ATOMS: atom_id res chain seq x y z
N MET A 1 -16.45 6.02 24.51
CA MET A 1 -17.00 6.16 23.14
C MET A 1 -17.85 4.93 22.84
N SER A 2 -18.92 5.06 22.04
CA SER A 2 -19.70 3.90 21.60
C SER A 2 -18.80 2.92 20.81
N PRO A 3 -18.86 1.59 21.06
CA PRO A 3 -18.11 0.60 20.29
C PRO A 3 -18.31 0.74 18.78
N VAL A 4 -19.51 1.14 18.35
CA VAL A 4 -19.83 1.38 16.94
C VAL A 4 -19.02 2.54 16.37
N LEU A 5 -18.88 3.65 17.11
CA LEU A 5 -18.11 4.80 16.67
C LEU A 5 -16.62 4.47 16.53
N LEU A 6 -16.07 3.66 17.45
CA LEU A 6 -14.69 3.18 17.37
C LEU A 6 -14.48 2.28 16.15
N SER A 7 -15.39 1.33 15.89
CA SER A 7 -15.32 0.47 14.71
C SER A 7 -15.41 1.25 13.40
N LEU A 8 -16.28 2.25 13.32
CA LEU A 8 -16.37 3.13 12.15
C LEU A 8 -15.09 3.95 11.95
N ALA A 9 -14.57 4.55 13.02
CA ALA A 9 -13.32 5.31 12.96
C ALA A 9 -12.14 4.42 12.50
N ALA A 10 -12.02 3.22 13.06
CA ALA A 10 -11.00 2.25 12.66
C ALA A 10 -11.15 1.82 11.19
N THR A 11 -12.38 1.61 10.72
CA THR A 11 -12.66 1.24 9.32
C THR A 11 -12.25 2.35 8.36
N VAL A 12 -12.61 3.60 8.67
CA VAL A 12 -12.22 4.76 7.87
C VAL A 12 -10.70 4.94 7.86
N ALA A 13 -10.04 4.83 9.02
CA ALA A 13 -8.59 4.92 9.11
C ALA A 13 -7.89 3.81 8.29
N ALA A 14 -8.38 2.58 8.38
CA ALA A 14 -7.86 1.45 7.61
C ALA A 14 -8.04 1.64 6.10
N TYR A 15 -9.21 2.16 5.67
CA TYR A 15 -9.48 2.47 4.27
C TYR A 15 -8.50 3.52 3.74
N LEU A 16 -8.34 4.65 4.45
CA LEU A 16 -7.45 5.73 4.05
C LEU A 16 -5.98 5.25 3.94
N LEU A 17 -5.52 4.43 4.89
CA LEU A 17 -4.19 3.83 4.83
C LEU A 17 -4.06 2.86 3.63
N GLY A 18 -5.07 2.01 3.42
CA GLY A 18 -5.09 1.02 2.35
C GLY A 18 -5.16 1.61 0.93
N SER A 19 -5.81 2.78 0.79
CA SER A 19 -5.94 3.51 -0.49
C SER A 19 -4.62 4.06 -1.03
N LEU A 20 -3.55 4.07 -0.23
CA LEU A 20 -2.23 4.49 -0.69
C LEU A 20 -1.66 3.49 -1.70
N SER A 21 -1.38 3.94 -2.92
CA SER A 21 -0.69 3.13 -3.93
C SER A 21 0.83 3.22 -3.74
N PHE A 22 1.39 2.29 -2.95
CA PHE A 22 2.84 2.30 -2.68
C PHE A 22 3.66 2.05 -3.94
N ALA A 23 3.15 1.31 -4.93
CA ALA A 23 3.83 1.21 -6.21
C ALA A 23 4.09 2.58 -6.85
N VAL A 24 3.09 3.48 -6.85
CA VAL A 24 3.24 4.83 -7.40
C VAL A 24 4.16 5.68 -6.54
N ILE A 25 3.99 5.63 -5.21
CA ILE A 25 4.80 6.39 -4.25
C ILE A 25 6.27 5.99 -4.34
N VAL A 26 6.56 4.68 -4.29
CA VAL A 26 7.92 4.12 -4.35
C VAL A 26 8.56 4.38 -5.71
N SER A 27 7.84 4.14 -6.82
CA SER A 27 8.37 4.44 -8.15
C SER A 27 8.78 5.91 -8.27
N ARG A 28 7.93 6.84 -7.82
CA ARG A 28 8.26 8.28 -7.83
C ARG A 28 9.44 8.62 -6.93
N ALA A 29 9.45 8.11 -5.69
CA ALA A 29 10.53 8.35 -4.74
C ALA A 29 11.88 7.81 -5.21
N MET A 30 11.87 6.77 -6.05
CA MET A 30 13.08 6.15 -6.60
C MET A 30 13.40 6.61 -8.03
N GLY A 31 12.71 7.62 -8.57
CA GLY A 31 12.97 8.16 -9.91
C GLY A 31 12.59 7.22 -11.07
N LEU A 32 11.71 6.24 -10.82
CA LEU A 32 11.21 5.33 -11.83
C LEU A 32 9.99 5.93 -12.55
N SER A 33 9.71 5.40 -13.75
CA SER A 33 8.47 5.71 -14.47
C SER A 33 7.24 5.33 -13.64
N ASP A 34 6.12 6.00 -13.91
CA ASP A 34 4.85 5.72 -13.23
C ASP A 34 4.39 4.28 -13.57
N PRO A 35 4.10 3.41 -12.59
CA PRO A 35 3.72 2.02 -12.83
C PRO A 35 2.40 1.85 -13.59
N ARG A 36 1.66 2.93 -13.85
CA ARG A 36 0.46 2.92 -14.68
C ARG A 36 0.76 3.09 -16.17
N THR A 37 2.01 3.43 -16.55
CA THR A 37 2.38 3.68 -17.94
C THR A 37 3.11 2.51 -18.61
N TYR A 38 3.48 1.46 -17.87
CA TYR A 38 4.24 0.32 -18.41
C TYR A 38 3.75 -1.04 -17.85
N GLY A 39 4.24 -2.11 -18.47
CA GLY A 39 3.93 -3.50 -18.08
C GLY A 39 2.43 -3.78 -18.13
N SER A 40 1.87 -4.33 -17.04
CA SER A 40 0.43 -4.60 -16.92
C SER A 40 -0.41 -3.38 -16.54
N LYS A 41 0.23 -2.22 -16.31
CA LYS A 41 -0.42 -0.95 -15.90
C LYS A 41 -1.15 -0.98 -14.55
N ASN A 42 -1.15 -2.12 -13.86
CA ASN A 42 -1.65 -2.26 -12.50
C ASN A 42 -0.54 -1.86 -11.50
N PRO A 43 -0.74 -0.84 -10.64
CA PRO A 43 0.28 -0.34 -9.74
C PRO A 43 0.47 -1.26 -8.51
N GLY A 44 1.12 -2.40 -8.73
CA GLY A 44 1.54 -3.33 -7.68
C GLY A 44 3.00 -3.77 -7.84
N ALA A 45 3.54 -4.47 -6.83
CA ALA A 45 4.93 -4.87 -6.76
C ALA A 45 5.44 -5.63 -7.99
N THR A 46 4.65 -6.58 -8.52
CA THR A 46 5.02 -7.34 -9.74
C THR A 46 5.17 -6.42 -10.94
N ASN A 47 4.32 -5.39 -11.07
CA ASN A 47 4.49 -4.44 -12.16
C ASN A 47 5.68 -3.53 -11.91
N VAL A 48 5.92 -3.09 -10.68
CA VAL A 48 7.14 -2.34 -10.32
C VAL A 48 8.39 -3.14 -10.66
N LEU A 49 8.41 -4.46 -10.47
CA LEU A 49 9.52 -5.33 -10.87
C LEU A 49 9.81 -5.27 -12.38
N ARG A 50 8.80 -5.05 -13.22
CA ARG A 50 8.96 -4.89 -14.68
C ARG A 50 9.68 -3.59 -15.08
N SER A 51 9.89 -2.65 -14.15
CA SER A 51 10.81 -1.51 -14.36
C SER A 51 12.29 -1.93 -14.36
N GLY A 52 12.60 -3.16 -13.91
CA GLY A 52 13.95 -3.64 -13.67
C GLY A 52 14.46 -3.41 -12.24
N SER A 53 13.79 -2.57 -11.44
CA SER A 53 14.21 -2.29 -10.06
C SER A 53 13.65 -3.31 -9.06
N LYS A 54 14.47 -4.30 -8.69
CA LYS A 54 14.14 -5.30 -7.66
C LYS A 54 13.92 -4.64 -6.29
N ALA A 55 14.70 -3.63 -5.94
CA ALA A 55 14.57 -2.90 -4.69
C ALA A 55 13.22 -2.18 -4.61
N ALA A 56 12.82 -1.45 -5.66
CA ALA A 56 11.52 -0.78 -5.70
C ALA A 56 10.36 -1.76 -5.59
N ALA A 57 10.45 -2.92 -6.24
CA ALA A 57 9.44 -3.96 -6.17
C ALA A 57 9.31 -4.55 -4.75
N ALA A 58 10.43 -4.84 -4.09
CA ALA A 58 10.46 -5.37 -2.73
C ALA A 58 9.87 -4.36 -1.72
N VAL A 59 10.27 -3.09 -1.81
CA VAL A 59 9.74 -2.02 -0.96
C VAL A 59 8.25 -1.81 -1.18
N THR A 60 7.80 -1.82 -2.44
CA THR A 60 6.37 -1.76 -2.78
C THR A 60 5.60 -2.92 -2.14
N LEU A 61 6.10 -4.15 -2.28
CA LEU A 61 5.45 -5.33 -1.71
C LEU A 61 5.35 -5.24 -0.18
N LEU A 62 6.44 -4.82 0.47
CA LEU A 62 6.48 -4.67 1.92
C LEU A 62 5.41 -3.67 2.40
N PHE A 63 5.34 -2.48 1.81
CA PHE A 63 4.37 -1.47 2.24
C PHE A 63 2.92 -1.83 1.85
N ASP A 64 2.70 -2.46 0.69
CA ASP A 64 1.38 -2.97 0.30
C ASP A 64 0.89 -4.10 1.23
N ALA A 65 1.80 -4.92 1.77
CA ALA A 65 1.47 -5.91 2.80
C ALA A 65 1.21 -5.24 4.15
N LEU A 66 2.08 -4.30 4.57
CA LEU A 66 1.97 -3.60 5.85
C LEU A 66 0.68 -2.79 5.96
N LYS A 67 0.23 -2.11 4.90
CA LYS A 67 -1.01 -1.32 4.96
C LYS A 67 -2.26 -2.17 5.17
N GLY A 68 -2.23 -3.45 4.80
CA GLY A 68 -3.31 -4.41 5.07
C GLY A 68 -3.17 -5.06 6.45
N TRP A 69 -1.95 -5.45 6.83
CA TRP A 69 -1.67 -6.12 8.09
C TRP A 69 -1.82 -5.20 9.31
N LEU A 70 -1.28 -3.98 9.23
CA LEU A 70 -1.18 -3.06 10.37
C LEU A 70 -2.55 -2.68 10.97
N PRO A 71 -3.57 -2.27 10.19
CA PRO A 71 -4.88 -1.95 10.76
C PRO A 71 -5.55 -3.14 11.45
N VAL A 72 -5.42 -4.34 10.89
CA VAL A 72 -6.01 -5.57 11.45
C VAL A 72 -5.39 -5.90 12.81
N VAL A 73 -4.05 -5.82 12.89
CA VAL A 73 -3.33 -6.10 14.14
C VAL A 73 -3.63 -5.04 15.20
N LEU A 74 -3.68 -3.76 14.82
CA LEU A 74 -4.04 -2.68 15.75
C LEU A 74 -5.44 -2.86 16.34
N VAL A 75 -6.43 -3.23 15.52
CA VAL A 75 -7.80 -3.52 16.00
C VAL A 75 -7.83 -4.76 16.89
N ARG A 76 -6.99 -5.77 16.64
CA ARG A 76 -6.91 -6.99 17.46
C ARG A 76 -6.24 -6.75 18.82
N TRP A 77 -5.30 -5.81 18.90
CA TRP A 77 -4.60 -5.48 20.14
C TRP A 77 -5.36 -4.53 21.06
N PHE A 78 -6.25 -3.72 20.49
CA PHE A 78 -7.07 -2.76 21.23
C PHE A 78 -8.35 -3.42 21.77
#